data_AF-A0A7V3EGE8-F1
#
_entry.id   AF-A0A7V3EGE8-F1
#
_cell.length_a   1.000
_cell.length_b   1.000
_cell.length_c   1.000
_cell.angle_alpha   90.00
_cell.angle_beta   90.00
_cell.angle_gamma   90.00
#
_symmetry.space_group_name_H-M   'P 1'
#
loop_
_entity.id
_entity.type
_entity.pdbx_description
1 polymer ?
#
loop_
_entity_poly.entity_id
_entity_poly.type
_entity_poly.pdbx_seq_one_letter_code
_entity_poly.pdbx_strand_id
1 'polypeptide(L)'
;MTCKDAMDLYCYLDQGEPLPADLEAHLASCPTCTQWVQRMDSVLQLYKRSGQHPIPTPIEDRILAAIEALEATPTPKPGLTLSPGKWMLPGVFLLLGILGIPFSTVFSVFASQPGGNLEVLVPVVLGAAFTTYAAFFTGYNLEWLKKKFLT
;
A
#
# COMPACT_ATOMS: atom_id res chain seq x y z
N MET A 1 8.31 17.08 25.03
CA MET A 1 9.41 16.96 24.03
C MET A 1 10.59 17.81 24.46
N THR A 2 11.83 17.42 24.11
CA THR A 2 12.98 18.32 24.26
C THR A 2 12.98 19.38 23.15
N CYS A 3 13.72 20.47 23.31
CA CYS A 3 13.83 21.51 22.27
C CYS A 3 14.40 20.95 20.96
N LYS A 4 15.26 19.92 21.04
CA LYS A 4 15.82 19.25 19.87
C LYS A 4 14.73 18.47 19.13
N ASP A 5 13.99 17.63 19.84
CA ASP A 5 12.90 16.83 19.23
C ASP A 5 11.82 17.74 18.62
N ALA A 6 11.53 18.88 19.26
CA ALA A 6 10.58 19.87 18.76
C ALA A 6 11.00 20.44 17.39
N MET A 7 12.29 20.78 17.25
CA MET A 7 12.83 21.33 16.01
C MET A 7 12.98 20.26 14.92
N ASP A 8 13.41 19.06 15.28
CA ASP A 8 13.50 17.93 14.34
C ASP A 8 12.10 17.60 13.79
N LEU A 9 11.08 17.60 14.65
CA LEU A 9 9.68 17.42 14.24
C LEU A 9 9.17 18.58 13.36
N TYR A 10 9.49 19.83 13.70
CA TYR A 10 9.10 20.98 12.88
C TYR A 10 9.76 20.95 11.49
N CYS A 11 11.04 20.57 11.40
CA CYS A 11 11.76 20.46 10.12
C CYS A 11 11.31 19.25 9.27
N TYR A 12 10.67 18.26 9.88
CA TYR A 12 10.04 17.16 9.17
C TYR A 12 8.72 17.57 8.49
N LEU A 13 8.03 18.58 9.02
CA LEU A 13 6.76 19.07 8.48
C LEU A 13 7.00 19.98 7.28
N ASP A 14 6.13 19.87 6.28
CA ASP A 14 6.11 20.79 5.14
C ASP A 14 5.30 22.08 5.46
N GLN A 15 5.57 23.14 4.69
CA GLN A 15 4.89 24.42 4.90
C GLN A 15 3.37 24.32 4.66
N GLY A 16 2.59 24.55 5.71
CA GLY A 16 1.12 24.54 5.66
C GLY A 16 0.50 23.26 6.21
N GLU A 17 1.30 22.29 6.64
CA GLU A 17 0.81 21.15 7.41
C GLU A 17 0.36 21.58 8.81
N PRO A 18 -0.69 20.96 9.37
CA PRO A 18 -1.12 21.23 10.73
C PRO A 18 -0.05 20.80 11.73
N LEU A 19 0.22 21.64 12.72
CA LEU A 19 1.18 21.32 13.77
C LEU A 19 0.60 20.23 14.68
N PRO A 20 1.37 19.17 15.00
CA PRO A 20 0.97 18.19 16.00
C PRO A 20 0.74 18.87 17.36
N ALA A 21 -0.29 18.44 18.11
CA ALA A 21 -0.67 19.05 19.38
C ALA A 21 0.49 19.15 20.40
N ASP A 22 1.38 18.15 20.41
CA ASP A 22 2.55 18.15 21.28
C ASP A 22 3.52 19.30 20.92
N LEU A 23 3.68 19.60 19.63
CA LEU A 23 4.55 20.67 19.13
C LEU A 23 3.94 22.03 19.44
N GLU A 24 2.63 22.18 19.26
CA GLU A 24 1.90 23.41 19.64
C GLU A 24 2.06 23.71 21.13
N ALA A 25 1.91 22.71 22.00
CA ALA A 25 2.10 22.87 23.44
C ALA A 25 3.55 23.26 23.80
N HIS A 26 4.54 22.73 23.08
CA HIS A 26 5.94 23.09 23.29
C HIS A 26 6.24 24.53 22.83
N LEU A 27 5.72 24.96 21.69
CA LEU A 27 5.88 26.33 21.20
C LEU A 27 5.18 27.35 22.12
N ALA A 28 4.02 26.99 22.70
CA ALA A 28 3.35 27.84 23.68
C ALA A 28 4.16 28.03 24.97
N SER A 29 5.04 27.09 25.33
CA SER A 29 5.80 27.10 26.59
C SER A 29 7.27 27.52 26.42
N CYS A 30 7.88 27.31 25.26
CA CYS A 30 9.29 27.59 25.00
C CYS A 30 9.46 28.81 24.07
N PRO A 31 9.86 29.99 24.60
CA PRO A 31 10.03 31.19 23.78
C PRO A 31 11.18 31.07 22.77
N THR A 32 12.20 30.28 23.10
CA THR A 32 13.34 30.03 22.22
C THR A 32 12.90 29.31 20.95
N CYS A 33 12.21 28.18 21.06
CA CYS A 33 11.71 27.41 19.91
C CYS A 33 10.74 28.23 19.06
N THR A 34 9.87 29.01 19.68
CA THR A 34 8.95 29.92 18.98
C THR A 34 9.68 30.98 18.17
N GLN A 35 10.76 31.56 18.71
CA GLN A 35 11.57 32.51 17.95
C GLN A 35 12.27 31.87 16.75
N TRP A 36 12.75 30.63 16.87
CA TRP A 36 13.37 29.89 15.76
C TRP A 36 12.37 29.61 14.63
N VAL A 37 11.19 29.07 14.98
CA VAL A 37 10.11 28.80 14.03
C VAL A 37 9.68 30.08 13.30
N GLN A 38 9.47 31.17 14.03
CA GLN A 38 9.09 32.47 13.43
C GLN A 38 10.17 33.01 12.49
N ARG A 39 11.45 32.88 12.84
CA ARG A 39 12.56 33.28 11.96
C ARG A 39 12.59 32.44 10.70
N MET A 40 12.49 31.12 10.81
CA MET A 40 12.44 30.22 9.66
C MET A 40 11.28 30.56 8.73
N ASP A 41 10.07 30.72 9.27
CA ASP A 41 8.90 31.09 8.49
C ASP A 41 9.07 32.46 7.80
N SER A 42 9.60 33.46 8.51
CA SER A 42 9.86 34.79 7.93
C SER A 42 10.83 34.74 6.75
N VAL A 43 11.89 33.93 6.83
CA VAL A 43 12.86 33.75 5.74
C VAL A 43 12.19 33.04 4.56
N LEU A 44 11.40 32.00 4.81
CA LEU A 44 10.70 31.26 3.76
C LEU A 44 9.65 32.11 3.05
N GLN A 45 8.93 32.97 3.78
CA GLN A 45 8.01 33.95 3.19
C GLN A 45 8.73 34.97 2.32
N LEU A 46 9.94 35.42 2.71
CA LEU A 46 10.76 36.30 1.88
C LEU A 46 11.19 35.59 0.58
N TYR A 47 11.58 34.32 0.64
CA TYR A 47 11.87 33.52 -0.55
C TYR A 47 10.65 33.42 -1.48
N LYS A 48 9.46 33.10 -0.94
CA LYS A 48 8.21 33.06 -1.72
C LYS A 48 7.90 34.40 -2.39
N ARG A 49 8.11 35.53 -1.71
CA ARG A 49 7.91 36.87 -2.30
C ARG A 49 8.96 37.23 -3.35
N SER A 50 10.21 36.83 -3.14
CA SER A 50 11.30 37.04 -4.11
C SER A 50 11.18 36.13 -5.35
N GLY A 51 10.39 35.06 -5.24
CA GLY A 51 10.13 34.06 -6.26
C GLY A 51 9.12 34.45 -7.35
N GLN A 52 8.82 35.74 -7.55
CA GLN A 52 8.18 36.20 -8.80
C GLN A 52 9.18 36.18 -9.96
N HIS A 53 9.84 35.05 -10.17
CA HIS A 53 10.55 34.81 -11.41
C HIS A 53 9.50 34.27 -12.38
N PRO A 54 9.23 34.96 -13.50
CA PRO A 54 8.35 34.41 -14.50
C PRO A 54 8.92 33.05 -14.91
N ILE A 55 8.13 31.99 -14.72
CA ILE A 55 8.49 30.67 -15.19
C ILE A 55 8.73 30.82 -16.69
N PRO A 56 9.90 30.43 -17.22
CA PRO A 56 10.16 30.50 -18.65
C PRO A 56 9.02 29.78 -19.37
N THR A 57 8.39 30.51 -20.28
CA THR A 57 7.13 30.16 -20.94
C THR A 57 7.14 28.94 -21.88
N PRO A 58 8.18 28.08 -21.98
CA PRO A 58 7.96 26.74 -22.52
C PRO A 58 7.93 25.62 -21.47
N ILE A 59 8.16 25.88 -20.17
CA ILE A 59 8.21 24.80 -19.17
C ILE A 59 6.81 24.30 -18.81
N GLU A 60 5.86 25.20 -18.62
CA GLU A 60 4.47 24.86 -18.28
C GLU A 60 3.84 23.97 -19.36
N ASP A 61 3.93 24.41 -20.62
CA ASP A 61 3.43 23.65 -21.78
C ASP A 61 4.11 22.28 -21.92
N ARG A 62 5.42 22.20 -21.65
CA ARG A 62 6.15 20.92 -21.70
C ARG A 62 5.75 19.98 -20.59
N ILE A 63 5.45 20.49 -19.39
CA ILE A 63 4.96 19.69 -18.27
C ILE A 63 3.55 19.20 -18.57
N LEU A 64 2.66 20.09 -19.04
CA LEU A 64 1.28 19.73 -19.41
C LEU A 64 1.27 18.67 -20.51
N ALA A 65 2.06 18.86 -21.57
CA ALA A 65 2.18 17.90 -22.65
C ALA A 65 2.76 16.54 -22.17
N ALA A 66 3.67 16.55 -21.20
CA ALA A 66 4.19 15.32 -20.61
C ALA A 66 3.15 14.57 -19.76
N ILE A 67 2.31 15.31 -19.01
CA ILE A 67 1.20 14.73 -18.24
C ILE A 67 0.15 14.15 -19.19
N GLU A 68 -0.26 14.89 -20.21
CA GLU A 68 -1.19 14.40 -21.23
C GLU A 68 -0.64 13.18 -21.96
N ALA A 69 0.65 13.15 -22.28
CA ALA A 69 1.29 11.98 -22.88
C ALA A 69 1.25 10.76 -21.95
N LEU A 70 1.48 10.95 -20.65
CA LEU A 70 1.40 9.88 -19.65
C LEU A 70 -0.04 9.37 -19.46
N GLU A 71 -1.03 10.25 -19.44
CA GLU A 71 -2.45 9.89 -19.35
C GLU A 71 -3.00 9.26 -20.64
N ALA A 72 -2.53 9.73 -21.80
CA ALA A 72 -2.84 9.17 -23.10
C ALA A 72 -2.13 7.84 -23.35
N THR A 73 -1.07 7.53 -22.58
CA THR A 73 -0.47 6.19 -22.59
C THR A 73 -1.49 5.25 -21.97
N PRO A 74 -2.09 4.32 -22.73
CA PRO A 74 -3.03 3.39 -22.15
C PRO A 74 -2.27 2.61 -21.09
N THR A 75 -2.70 2.69 -19.83
CA THR A 75 -2.22 1.78 -18.79
C THR A 75 -2.24 0.38 -19.39
N PRO A 76 -1.12 -0.36 -19.41
CA PRO A 76 -1.08 -1.66 -20.05
C PRO A 76 -2.18 -2.51 -19.43
N LYS A 77 -3.28 -2.67 -20.18
CA LYS A 77 -4.39 -3.51 -19.74
C LYS A 77 -3.78 -4.90 -19.58
N PRO A 78 -3.91 -5.53 -18.40
CA PRO A 78 -3.44 -6.88 -18.21
C PRO A 78 -3.98 -7.74 -19.36
N GLY A 79 -3.10 -8.31 -20.20
CA GLY A 79 -3.50 -9.02 -21.42
C GLY A 79 -4.40 -10.24 -21.17
N LEU A 80 -4.57 -10.63 -19.91
CA LEU A 80 -5.47 -11.66 -19.44
C LEU A 80 -6.53 -11.06 -18.50
N THR A 81 -7.62 -10.54 -19.06
CA THR A 81 -8.83 -10.26 -18.28
C THR A 81 -9.63 -11.55 -18.12
N LEU A 82 -9.21 -12.42 -17.21
CA LEU A 82 -10.04 -13.56 -16.80
C LEU A 82 -11.19 -13.02 -15.94
N SER A 83 -12.43 -13.40 -16.25
CA SER A 83 -13.56 -12.88 -15.47
C SER A 83 -13.48 -13.40 -14.02
N PRO A 84 -13.70 -12.54 -13.00
CA PRO A 84 -13.57 -12.92 -11.59
C PRO A 84 -14.42 -14.13 -11.21
N GLY A 85 -15.62 -14.25 -11.81
CA GLY A 85 -16.53 -15.36 -11.58
C GLY A 85 -16.01 -16.73 -12.08
N LYS A 86 -15.18 -16.75 -13.12
CA LYS A 86 -14.59 -18.01 -13.62
C LYS A 86 -13.46 -18.52 -12.73
N TRP A 87 -12.80 -17.64 -11.98
CA TRP A 87 -11.79 -18.04 -11.00
C TRP A 87 -12.40 -18.63 -9.74
N MET A 88 -13.57 -18.14 -9.31
CA MET A 88 -14.18 -18.55 -8.04
C MET A 88 -14.55 -20.04 -8.00
N LEU A 89 -14.96 -20.61 -9.14
CA LEU A 89 -15.38 -22.02 -9.24
C LEU A 89 -14.22 -23.00 -8.92
N PRO A 90 -13.03 -22.94 -9.56
CA PRO A 90 -11.86 -23.72 -9.16
C PRO A 90 -11.50 -23.60 -7.67
N GLY A 91 -11.60 -22.40 -7.10
CA GLY A 91 -11.27 -22.17 -5.69
C GLY A 91 -12.22 -22.90 -4.74
N VAL A 92 -13.52 -22.90 -5.05
CA VAL A 92 -14.53 -23.64 -4.28
C VAL A 92 -14.28 -25.15 -4.37
N PHE A 93 -14.00 -25.68 -5.57
CA PHE A 93 -13.68 -27.10 -5.72
C PHE A 93 -12.39 -27.49 -4.99
N LEU A 94 -11.36 -26.65 -5.03
CA LEU A 94 -10.09 -26.90 -4.35
C LEU A 94 -10.27 -26.89 -2.83
N LEU A 95 -11.02 -25.93 -2.30
CA LEU A 95 -11.34 -25.85 -0.88
C LEU A 95 -12.17 -27.06 -0.42
N LEU A 96 -13.24 -27.40 -1.15
CA LEU A 96 -14.06 -28.58 -0.85
C LEU A 96 -13.25 -29.88 -0.94
N GLY A 97 -12.34 -29.98 -1.91
CA GLY A 97 -11.42 -31.10 -2.03
C GLY A 97 -10.54 -31.25 -0.79
N ILE A 98 -9.89 -30.17 -0.36
CA ILE A 98 -9.04 -30.17 0.84
C ILE A 98 -9.83 -30.55 2.10
N LEU A 99 -11.02 -29.95 2.28
CA LEU A 99 -11.91 -30.26 3.40
C LEU A 99 -12.47 -31.68 3.37
N GLY A 100 -12.63 -32.27 2.19
CA GLY A 100 -13.15 -33.63 2.01
C GLY A 100 -12.12 -34.74 2.23
N ILE A 101 -10.82 -34.45 2.07
CA ILE A 101 -9.73 -35.42 2.27
C ILE A 101 -9.76 -36.14 3.62
N PRO A 102 -9.93 -35.47 4.79
CA PRO A 102 -9.97 -36.17 6.08
C PRO A 102 -11.15 -37.14 6.23
N PHE A 103 -12.21 -36.96 5.44
CA PHE A 103 -13.38 -37.85 5.42
C PHE A 103 -13.25 -38.96 4.35
N SER A 104 -12.16 -38.98 3.59
CA SER A 104 -11.93 -39.95 2.53
C SER A 104 -11.15 -41.17 3.04
N THR A 105 -11.33 -42.31 2.38
CA THR A 105 -10.51 -43.51 2.59
C THR A 105 -9.05 -43.34 2.15
N VAL A 106 -8.73 -42.26 1.42
CA VAL A 106 -7.36 -41.96 0.99
C VAL A 106 -6.51 -41.55 2.19
N PHE A 107 -7.09 -40.82 3.15
CA PHE A 107 -6.36 -40.39 4.34
C PHE A 107 -6.00 -41.56 5.26
N SER A 108 -6.87 -42.56 5.39
CA SER A 108 -6.57 -43.76 6.19
C SER A 108 -5.47 -44.64 5.58
N VAL A 109 -5.30 -44.61 4.25
CA VAL A 109 -4.17 -45.26 3.56
C VAL A 109 -2.85 -44.54 3.88
N PHE A 110 -2.86 -43.21 3.99
CA PHE A 110 -1.67 -42.45 4.40
C PHE A 110 -1.32 -42.68 5.88
N ALA A 111 -2.31 -42.77 6.76
CA ALA A 111 -2.11 -43.02 8.18
C ALA A 111 -1.65 -44.46 8.50
N SER A 112 -1.93 -45.42 7.61
CA SER A 112 -1.58 -46.84 7.81
C SER A 112 -0.20 -47.24 7.28
N GLN A 113 0.53 -46.34 6.60
CA GLN A 113 1.90 -46.61 6.14
C GLN A 113 2.92 -46.41 7.27
N PRO A 114 3.59 -47.48 7.74
CA PRO A 114 4.55 -47.37 8.83
C PRO A 114 5.79 -46.58 8.39
N GLY A 115 6.12 -45.50 9.12
CA GLY A 115 7.37 -44.73 8.94
C GLY A 115 7.32 -43.58 7.92
N GLY A 116 6.16 -43.29 7.30
CA GLY A 116 5.99 -42.14 6.41
C GLY A 116 5.43 -40.91 7.11
N ASN A 117 6.09 -39.76 7.02
CA ASN A 117 5.56 -38.45 7.49
C ASN A 117 4.46 -37.88 6.56
N LEU A 118 3.78 -38.74 5.79
CA LEU A 118 2.81 -38.34 4.77
C LEU A 118 1.56 -37.71 5.38
N GLU A 119 1.18 -38.13 6.59
CA GLU A 119 0.10 -37.53 7.37
C GLU A 119 0.30 -36.02 7.60
N VAL A 120 1.56 -35.58 7.74
CA VAL A 120 1.91 -34.16 7.93
C VAL A 120 2.22 -33.48 6.60
N LEU A 121 2.97 -34.16 5.72
CA LEU A 121 3.41 -33.59 4.46
C LEU A 121 2.24 -33.25 3.53
N VAL A 122 1.23 -34.13 3.45
CA VAL A 122 0.08 -33.97 2.54
C VAL A 122 -0.75 -32.72 2.89
N PRO A 123 -1.21 -32.51 4.15
CA PRO A 123 -1.89 -31.28 4.54
C PRO A 123 -1.05 -30.01 4.33
N VAL A 124 0.26 -30.07 4.57
CA VAL A 124 1.16 -28.94 4.36
C VAL A 124 1.23 -28.54 2.89
N VAL A 125 1.37 -29.51 1.99
CA VAL A 125 1.39 -29.27 0.53
C VAL A 125 0.05 -28.73 0.03
N LEU A 126 -1.07 -29.30 0.50
CA LEU A 126 -2.42 -28.82 0.16
C LEU A 126 -2.67 -27.40 0.65
N GLY A 127 -2.26 -27.09 1.88
CA GLY A 127 -2.32 -25.76 2.46
C GLY A 127 -1.50 -24.76 1.64
N ALA A 128 -0.26 -25.10 1.30
CA ALA A 128 0.61 -24.25 0.47
C ALA A 128 0.01 -24.02 -0.93
N ALA A 129 -0.58 -25.06 -1.55
CA ALA A 129 -1.25 -24.93 -2.85
C ALA A 129 -2.47 -24.01 -2.77
N PHE A 130 -3.30 -24.14 -1.72
CA PHE A 130 -4.45 -23.25 -1.50
C PHE A 130 -4.02 -21.81 -1.23
N THR A 131 -3.03 -21.60 -0.37
CA THR A 131 -2.50 -20.25 -0.08
C THR A 131 -1.95 -19.59 -1.34
N THR A 132 -1.20 -20.33 -2.16
CA THR A 132 -0.67 -19.83 -3.45
C THR A 132 -1.81 -19.45 -4.39
N TYR A 133 -2.82 -20.30 -4.51
CA TYR A 133 -4.01 -20.02 -5.31
C TYR A 133 -4.76 -18.77 -4.80
N ALA A 134 -4.96 -18.63 -3.48
CA ALA A 134 -5.63 -17.50 -2.87
C ALA A 134 -4.86 -16.17 -3.07
N ALA A 135 -3.53 -16.21 -3.00
CA ALA A 135 -2.67 -15.07 -3.29
C ALA A 135 -2.82 -14.60 -4.74
N PHE A 136 -2.78 -15.53 -5.70
CA PHE A 136 -3.01 -15.19 -7.11
C PHE A 136 -4.43 -14.68 -7.36
N PHE A 137 -5.45 -15.31 -6.77
CA PHE A 137 -6.84 -14.85 -6.90
C PHE A 137 -7.00 -13.42 -6.42
N THR A 138 -6.48 -13.11 -5.23
CA THR A 138 -6.55 -11.76 -4.64
C THR A 138 -5.79 -10.74 -5.48
N GLY A 139 -4.57 -11.09 -5.93
CA GLY A 139 -3.74 -10.20 -6.75
C GLY A 139 -4.36 -9.86 -8.11
N TYR A 140 -4.86 -10.87 -8.84
CA TYR A 140 -5.45 -10.66 -10.16
C TYR A 140 -6.83 -10.00 -10.13
N ASN A 141 -7.55 -10.07 -9.00
CA ASN A 141 -8.91 -9.53 -8.88
C ASN A 141 -8.99 -8.32 -7.92
N LEU A 142 -7.86 -7.69 -7.58
CA LEU A 142 -7.79 -6.63 -6.57
C LEU A 142 -8.67 -5.42 -6.92
N GLU A 143 -8.70 -4.99 -8.18
CA GLU A 143 -9.57 -3.89 -8.62
C GLU A 143 -11.06 -4.22 -8.49
N TRP A 144 -11.43 -5.46 -8.84
CA TRP A 144 -12.81 -5.94 -8.69
C TRP A 144 -13.21 -6.04 -7.21
N LEU A 145 -12.32 -6.56 -6.36
CA LEU A 145 -12.52 -6.65 -4.91
C LEU A 145 -12.67 -5.24 -4.31
N LYS A 146 -11.79 -4.30 -4.68
CA LYS A 146 -11.87 -2.90 -4.24
C LYS A 146 -13.22 -2.28 -4.59
N LYS A 147 -13.66 -2.42 -5.85
CA LYS A 147 -14.95 -1.88 -6.31
C LYS A 147 -16.15 -2.51 -5.61
N LYS A 148 -16.09 -3.78 -5.23
CA LYS A 148 -17.23 -4.49 -4.63
C LYS A 148 -17.34 -4.33 -3.12
N PHE A 149 -16.22 -4.15 -2.42
CA PHE A 149 -16.19 -4.11 -0.94
C PHE A 149 -15.91 -2.73 -0.35
N LEU A 150 -15.31 -1.80 -1.12
CA LEU A 150 -14.96 -0.45 -0.64
C LEU A 150 -15.79 0.66 -1.31
N THR A 151 -16.56 0.35 -2.34
CA THR A 151 -17.50 1.27 -3.01
C THR A 151 -18.91 0.70 -2.91
#